data_AF-A0A351KU35-F1
#
_entry.id   AF-A0A351KU35-F1
#
_cell.length_a   1.000
_cell.length_b   1.000
_cell.length_c   1.000
_cell.angle_alpha   90.00
_cell.angle_beta   90.00
_cell.angle_gamma   90.00
#
_symmetry.space_group_name_H-M   'P 1'
#
loop_
_entity.id
_entity.type
_entity.pdbx_description
1 polymer ?
#
loop_
_entity_poly.entity_id
_entity_poly.type
_entity_poly.pdbx_seq_one_letter_code
_entity_poly.pdbx_strand_id
1 'polypeptide(L)'
;MQMAVQGQSFYAASGDAGAYDAQSPSGTPVLTVDDPAGQPYVTGVGGTRLNLGSGQSYGSEVVWNSNGGASGGGVSSIWTLPSWQASVANVASKLMRNVPDVALNADPNTGFAIYTSGQWQVIAGTSAAAPLWAGFTALVNQKRKENGLQALGFANPTIYSMGNDVSYGTHFHDVNVGNNNYYTAELGYDNATGWGSFQGSNLLAALSQGAQTVTLSSLAASVAWGSTVNLSGAAAASSGLPVSYTVGPSETCTISGTILLGQYPGNCVIHAIQSGSSRYAPATASATIQVVKPSYPGVNKSLKVTVRTPGGKVTSSPYGIACGDEGAYCLQSFTRNTVVTLTATPGTENRFLGWSGACSGKALTCRFKITSNRVVTARFK
;
A
#
# COMPACT_ATOMS: atom_id res chain seq x y z
N MET A 1 -21.56 6.31 22.86
CA MET A 1 -21.06 4.92 22.99
C MET A 1 -22.10 3.86 22.60
N GLN A 2 -23.33 3.86 23.15
CA GLN A 2 -24.33 2.79 22.85
C GLN A 2 -24.62 2.63 21.34
N MET A 3 -24.80 3.73 20.60
CA MET A 3 -24.98 3.71 19.14
C MET A 3 -23.83 2.97 18.43
N ALA A 4 -22.58 3.25 18.81
CA ALA A 4 -21.39 2.60 18.25
C ALA A 4 -21.38 1.09 18.52
N VAL A 5 -21.70 0.66 19.75
CA VAL A 5 -21.78 -0.77 20.13
C VAL A 5 -22.90 -1.49 19.39
N GLN A 6 -23.99 -0.80 19.07
CA GLN A 6 -25.11 -1.34 18.30
C GLN A 6 -24.88 -1.31 16.78
N GLY A 7 -23.71 -0.89 16.31
CA GLY A 7 -23.38 -0.86 14.89
C GLY A 7 -24.03 0.29 14.13
N GLN A 8 -24.22 1.45 14.78
CA GLN A 8 -24.71 2.67 14.13
C GLN A 8 -23.57 3.64 13.85
N SER A 9 -23.61 4.28 12.68
CA SER A 9 -22.75 5.40 12.32
C SER A 9 -23.44 6.70 12.74
N PHE A 10 -22.75 7.59 13.46
CA PHE A 10 -23.30 8.86 13.91
C PHE A 10 -22.40 10.00 13.46
N TYR A 11 -22.97 10.96 12.72
CA TYR A 11 -22.27 12.11 12.14
C TYR A 11 -22.83 13.39 12.76
N ALA A 12 -21.94 14.27 13.21
CA ALA A 12 -22.31 15.56 13.76
C ALA A 12 -21.54 16.67 13.05
N ALA A 13 -22.21 17.79 12.82
CA ALA A 13 -21.59 19.04 12.39
C ALA A 13 -20.51 19.43 13.41
N SER A 14 -19.32 19.83 12.96
CA SER A 14 -18.21 20.16 13.87
C SER A 14 -18.24 21.58 14.41
N GLY A 15 -19.22 22.39 13.97
CA GLY A 15 -19.40 23.79 14.35
C GLY A 15 -19.17 24.73 13.18
N ASP A 16 -19.70 25.94 13.31
CA ASP A 16 -19.67 26.98 12.27
C ASP A 16 -18.89 28.25 12.72
N ALA A 17 -18.26 28.20 13.90
CA ALA A 17 -17.49 29.29 14.51
C ALA A 17 -15.96 29.08 14.46
N GLY A 18 -15.47 28.26 13.52
CA GLY A 18 -14.04 27.97 13.37
C GLY A 18 -13.48 27.24 14.60
N ALA A 19 -12.25 27.59 15.00
CA ALA A 19 -11.61 27.01 16.17
C ALA A 19 -12.16 27.52 17.53
N TYR A 20 -13.19 28.38 17.53
CA TYR A 20 -13.61 29.16 18.71
C TYR A 20 -15.10 29.00 19.03
N ASP A 21 -15.56 27.76 19.17
CA ASP A 21 -16.98 27.44 19.33
C ASP A 21 -17.58 27.76 20.72
N ALA A 22 -16.79 28.36 21.61
CA ALA A 22 -17.22 28.81 22.93
C ALA A 22 -16.50 30.10 23.33
N GLN A 23 -17.02 30.72 24.39
CA GLN A 23 -16.45 31.91 25.02
C GLN A 23 -16.11 31.63 26.49
N SER A 24 -15.08 32.28 27.00
CA SER A 24 -14.79 32.34 28.43
C SER A 24 -15.93 33.08 29.17
N PRO A 25 -16.00 32.98 30.51
CA PRO A 25 -16.95 33.78 31.30
C PRO A 25 -16.83 35.30 31.09
N SER A 26 -15.68 35.79 30.62
CA SER A 26 -15.44 37.19 30.26
C SER A 26 -15.84 37.54 28.82
N GLY A 27 -16.47 36.62 28.09
CA GLY A 27 -16.90 36.80 26.69
C GLY A 27 -15.77 36.71 25.66
N THR A 28 -14.59 36.20 26.04
CA THR A 28 -13.46 36.06 25.13
C THR A 28 -13.56 34.74 24.37
N PRO A 29 -13.48 34.72 23.03
CA PRO A 29 -13.43 33.48 22.27
C PRO A 29 -12.26 32.59 22.73
N VAL A 30 -12.52 31.31 22.94
CA VAL A 30 -11.52 30.34 23.41
C VAL A 30 -11.45 29.15 22.46
N LEU A 31 -10.28 28.53 22.34
CA LEU A 31 -10.11 27.34 21.50
C LEU A 31 -10.95 26.19 22.06
N THR A 32 -11.96 25.80 21.32
CA THR A 32 -12.91 24.75 21.71
C THR A 32 -13.47 24.06 20.47
N VAL A 33 -13.82 22.78 20.66
CA VAL A 33 -14.53 21.98 19.66
C VAL A 33 -15.99 21.83 20.06
N ASP A 34 -16.88 21.73 19.08
CA ASP A 34 -18.32 21.59 19.32
C ASP A 34 -18.69 20.21 19.90
N ASP A 35 -19.78 20.12 20.65
CA ASP A 35 -20.38 18.87 21.12
C ASP A 35 -21.73 18.64 20.39
N PRO A 36 -21.98 17.46 19.80
CA PRO A 36 -21.33 16.18 20.07
C PRO A 36 -20.17 15.79 19.14
N ALA A 37 -19.74 16.65 18.20
CA ALA A 37 -18.64 16.32 17.28
C ALA A 37 -17.32 16.01 18.00
N GLY A 38 -17.04 16.65 19.13
CA GLY A 38 -15.87 16.41 19.97
C GLY A 38 -15.84 15.02 20.62
N GLN A 39 -16.94 14.28 20.66
CA GLN A 39 -17.01 12.98 21.33
C GLN A 39 -16.30 11.86 20.52
N PRO A 40 -15.54 10.95 21.16
CA PRO A 40 -14.81 9.88 20.48
C PRO A 40 -15.65 8.87 19.70
N TYR A 41 -16.97 8.82 19.92
CA TYR A 41 -17.86 7.86 19.25
C TYR A 41 -18.74 8.52 18.19
N VAL A 42 -18.40 9.76 17.82
CA VAL A 42 -19.09 10.57 16.82
C VAL A 42 -18.09 10.91 15.72
N THR A 43 -18.51 10.77 14.47
CA THR A 43 -17.76 11.30 13.34
C THR A 43 -18.07 12.79 13.22
N GLY A 44 -17.12 13.63 13.61
CA GLY A 44 -17.21 15.09 13.46
C GLY A 44 -16.99 15.47 12.00
N VAL A 45 -17.90 16.26 11.44
CA VAL A 45 -17.89 16.65 10.02
C VAL A 45 -17.66 18.14 9.89
N GLY A 46 -16.48 18.49 9.39
CA GLY A 46 -16.05 19.84 9.07
C GLY A 46 -16.56 20.37 7.74
N GLY A 47 -16.10 21.58 7.44
CA GLY A 47 -16.57 22.39 6.33
C GLY A 47 -15.47 22.77 5.34
N THR A 48 -15.80 22.62 4.06
CA THR A 48 -14.97 23.09 2.93
C THR A 48 -15.72 24.14 2.13
N ARG A 49 -15.01 24.86 1.28
CA ARG A 49 -15.56 25.58 0.13
C ARG A 49 -15.24 24.80 -1.14
N LEU A 50 -16.29 24.29 -1.80
CA LEU A 50 -16.16 23.53 -3.03
C LEU A 50 -16.13 24.44 -4.26
N ASN A 51 -15.03 24.37 -5.01
CA ASN A 51 -14.93 24.99 -6.33
C ASN A 51 -15.19 23.92 -7.40
N LEU A 52 -16.23 24.13 -8.20
CA LEU A 52 -16.55 23.23 -9.30
C LEU A 52 -15.63 23.47 -10.51
N GLY A 53 -15.23 22.37 -11.16
CA GLY A 53 -14.54 22.38 -12.43
C GLY A 53 -15.50 22.49 -13.63
N SER A 54 -14.95 22.25 -14.82
CA SER A 54 -15.74 22.26 -16.06
C SER A 54 -16.85 21.20 -16.00
N GLY A 55 -18.02 21.53 -16.55
CA GLY A 55 -19.18 20.62 -16.54
C GLY A 55 -19.73 20.28 -15.16
N GLN A 56 -19.49 21.12 -14.13
CA GLN A 56 -19.89 20.87 -12.74
C GLN A 56 -19.22 19.64 -12.11
N SER A 57 -18.05 19.27 -12.63
CA SER A 57 -17.19 18.26 -11.99
C SER A 57 -16.58 18.80 -10.70
N TYR A 58 -16.08 17.91 -9.85
CA TYR A 58 -15.21 18.31 -8.75
C TYR A 58 -13.99 19.06 -9.31
N GLY A 59 -13.71 20.26 -8.79
CA GLY A 59 -12.53 21.04 -9.14
C GLY A 59 -11.49 21.02 -8.02
N SER A 60 -11.79 21.70 -6.93
CA SER A 60 -10.95 21.76 -5.73
C SER A 60 -11.76 22.11 -4.49
N GLU A 61 -11.19 21.90 -3.31
CA GLU A 61 -11.73 22.36 -2.05
C GLU A 61 -10.66 23.12 -1.26
N VAL A 62 -11.11 24.15 -0.53
CA VAL A 62 -10.32 24.86 0.49
C VAL A 62 -11.08 24.83 1.80
N VAL A 63 -10.43 25.13 2.93
CA VAL A 63 -11.13 25.25 4.22
C VAL A 63 -12.24 26.29 4.11
N TRP A 64 -13.44 25.99 4.61
CA TRP A 64 -14.47 27.01 4.75
C TRP A 64 -14.08 28.01 5.85
N ASN A 65 -13.86 29.26 5.45
CA ASN A 65 -13.67 30.40 6.34
C ASN A 65 -14.06 31.69 5.62
N SER A 66 -15.33 32.05 5.70
CA SER A 66 -15.90 33.18 4.96
C SER A 66 -17.21 33.66 5.59
N ASN A 67 -17.59 34.91 5.30
CA ASN A 67 -18.88 35.48 5.72
C ASN A 67 -19.14 35.40 7.23
N GLY A 68 -18.09 35.48 8.05
CA GLY A 68 -18.19 35.41 9.51
C GLY A 68 -18.36 34.00 10.09
N GLY A 69 -18.40 32.96 9.26
CA GLY A 69 -18.41 31.55 9.67
C GLY A 69 -17.16 30.80 9.19
N ALA A 70 -16.81 29.72 9.88
CA ALA A 70 -15.70 28.86 9.51
C ALA A 70 -15.89 27.42 10.00
N SER A 71 -15.22 26.47 9.35
CA SER A 71 -15.22 25.06 9.72
C SER A 71 -14.83 24.83 11.19
N GLY A 72 -15.74 24.28 11.98
CA GLY A 72 -15.45 23.90 13.36
C GLY A 72 -14.35 22.84 13.44
N GLY A 73 -13.38 23.03 14.33
CA GLY A 73 -12.26 22.10 14.44
C GLY A 73 -11.17 22.55 15.40
N GLY A 74 -10.50 21.58 16.01
CA GLY A 74 -9.50 21.82 17.04
C GLY A 74 -9.26 20.63 17.95
N VAL A 75 -8.84 20.90 19.17
CA VAL A 75 -8.48 19.88 20.16
C VAL A 75 -9.51 19.87 21.29
N SER A 76 -10.04 18.70 21.62
CA SER A 76 -10.95 18.53 22.75
C SER A 76 -10.24 18.81 24.08
N SER A 77 -10.90 19.54 24.98
CA SER A 77 -10.46 19.72 26.37
C SER A 77 -10.98 18.62 27.31
N ILE A 78 -11.88 17.75 26.83
CA ILE A 78 -12.59 16.75 27.63
C ILE A 78 -12.13 15.34 27.28
N TRP A 79 -12.04 15.03 25.98
CA TRP A 79 -11.87 13.67 25.50
C TRP A 79 -10.41 13.39 25.16
N THR A 80 -9.84 12.37 25.80
CA THR A 80 -8.48 11.88 25.51
C THR A 80 -8.39 11.30 24.10
N LEU A 81 -7.18 11.27 23.55
CA LEU A 81 -6.91 10.77 22.20
C LEU A 81 -7.40 9.31 22.05
N PRO A 82 -8.35 9.04 21.15
CA PRO A 82 -8.78 7.67 20.86
C PRO A 82 -7.66 6.90 20.15
N SER A 83 -7.57 5.58 20.39
CA SER A 83 -6.48 4.75 19.85
C SER A 83 -6.41 4.76 18.32
N TRP A 84 -7.56 4.85 17.62
CA TRP A 84 -7.62 4.94 16.16
C TRP A 84 -7.10 6.28 15.60
N GLN A 85 -6.96 7.32 16.43
CA GLN A 85 -6.36 8.60 16.05
C GLN A 85 -4.85 8.68 16.42
N ALA A 86 -4.31 7.68 17.14
CA ALA A 86 -2.96 7.74 17.69
C ALA A 86 -1.84 7.76 16.64
N SER A 87 -2.02 7.07 15.51
CA SER A 87 -1.01 6.94 14.45
C SER A 87 -1.00 8.10 13.46
N VAL A 88 -1.98 9.01 13.52
CA VAL A 88 -2.12 10.10 12.56
C VAL A 88 -0.97 11.06 12.70
N ALA A 89 -0.21 11.31 11.63
CA ALA A 89 1.00 12.13 11.68
C ALA A 89 0.71 13.57 12.15
N ASN A 90 -0.15 14.29 11.43
CA ASN A 90 -0.36 15.73 11.53
C ASN A 90 -1.59 16.09 12.40
N VAL A 91 -1.51 15.84 13.71
CA VAL A 91 -2.56 16.26 14.66
C VAL A 91 -2.05 17.37 15.57
N ALA A 92 -2.92 18.32 15.92
CA ALA A 92 -2.59 19.37 16.89
C ALA A 92 -2.33 18.83 18.31
N SER A 93 -2.88 17.66 18.65
CA SER A 93 -2.64 17.00 19.94
C SER A 93 -2.45 15.49 19.81
N LYS A 94 -1.39 14.98 20.47
CA LYS A 94 -1.16 13.53 20.64
C LYS A 94 -1.73 12.99 21.97
N LEU A 95 -2.48 13.82 22.71
CA LEU A 95 -3.03 13.48 24.03
C LEU A 95 -4.54 13.56 24.08
N MET A 96 -5.15 14.42 23.26
CA MET A 96 -6.58 14.72 23.27
C MET A 96 -7.19 14.52 21.87
N ARG A 97 -8.49 14.25 21.80
CA ARG A 97 -9.26 14.05 20.57
C ARG A 97 -9.18 15.30 19.67
N ASN A 98 -8.76 15.13 18.43
CA ASN A 98 -8.67 16.19 17.41
C ASN A 98 -9.90 16.13 16.50
N VAL A 99 -10.55 17.26 16.20
CA VAL A 99 -11.76 17.44 15.38
C VAL A 99 -11.43 18.35 14.20
N PRO A 100 -12.07 18.20 13.02
CA PRO A 100 -13.05 17.17 12.64
C PRO A 100 -12.40 15.86 12.22
N ASP A 101 -13.19 14.84 11.89
CA ASP A 101 -12.69 13.57 11.35
C ASP A 101 -12.61 13.63 9.81
N VAL A 102 -13.60 14.27 9.19
CA VAL A 102 -13.77 14.44 7.75
C VAL A 102 -14.43 15.80 7.50
N ALA A 103 -14.53 16.24 6.25
CA ALA A 103 -15.22 17.47 5.90
C ALA A 103 -16.09 17.31 4.64
N LEU A 104 -16.93 18.30 4.36
CA LEU A 104 -17.63 18.47 3.09
C LEU A 104 -18.00 19.93 2.87
N ASN A 105 -18.51 20.27 1.69
CA ASN A 105 -18.93 21.63 1.37
C ASN A 105 -19.88 22.22 2.42
N ALA A 106 -19.52 23.40 2.92
CA ALA A 106 -20.19 24.12 4.00
C ALA A 106 -20.15 25.65 3.81
N ASP A 107 -19.46 26.16 2.78
CA ASP A 107 -19.36 27.61 2.56
C ASP A 107 -20.65 28.17 1.91
N PRO A 108 -21.26 29.24 2.46
CA PRO A 108 -22.48 29.85 1.90
C PRO A 108 -22.32 30.43 0.49
N ASN A 109 -21.10 30.76 0.06
CA ASN A 109 -20.83 31.19 -1.32
C ASN A 109 -20.93 30.04 -2.34
N THR A 110 -20.85 28.81 -1.86
CA THR A 110 -20.97 27.57 -2.65
C THR A 110 -22.06 26.67 -2.05
N GLY A 111 -23.03 27.28 -1.36
CA GLY A 111 -24.02 26.61 -0.53
C GLY A 111 -25.07 25.81 -1.30
N PHE A 112 -25.98 25.20 -0.55
CA PHE A 112 -27.00 24.30 -1.05
C PHE A 112 -28.31 25.04 -1.29
N ALA A 113 -28.94 24.79 -2.44
CA ALA A 113 -30.31 25.22 -2.69
C ALA A 113 -31.28 24.36 -1.88
N ILE A 114 -31.91 24.95 -0.87
CA ILE A 114 -32.88 24.30 0.02
C ILE A 114 -34.22 25.02 -0.10
N TYR A 115 -35.29 24.27 -0.32
CA TYR A 115 -36.65 24.81 -0.34
C TYR A 115 -37.24 24.78 1.07
N THR A 116 -37.48 25.95 1.65
CA THR A 116 -38.06 26.08 2.99
C THR A 116 -38.90 27.34 3.07
N SER A 117 -39.91 27.36 3.95
CA SER A 117 -40.85 28.48 4.10
C SER A 117 -41.47 28.97 2.78
N GLY A 118 -41.68 28.05 1.84
CA GLY A 118 -42.31 28.32 0.55
C GLY A 118 -41.39 28.96 -0.52
N GLN A 119 -40.09 29.11 -0.28
CA GLN A 119 -39.15 29.72 -1.24
C GLN A 119 -37.81 28.95 -1.29
N TRP A 120 -37.08 29.08 -2.40
CA TRP A 120 -35.71 28.57 -2.51
C TRP A 120 -34.74 29.50 -1.77
N GLN A 121 -33.87 28.91 -0.95
CA GLN A 121 -32.84 29.60 -0.17
C GLN A 121 -31.49 28.91 -0.35
N VAL A 122 -30.41 29.67 -0.18
CA VAL A 122 -29.07 29.09 -0.08
C VAL A 122 -28.76 28.89 1.39
N ILE A 123 -28.57 27.63 1.80
CA ILE A 123 -28.19 27.24 3.16
C ILE A 123 -26.83 26.55 3.11
N ALA A 124 -26.03 26.71 4.15
CA ALA A 124 -24.70 26.13 4.24
C ALA A 124 -24.36 25.79 5.71
N GLY A 125 -23.07 25.75 6.05
CA GLY A 125 -22.57 25.33 7.34
C GLY A 125 -22.25 23.84 7.41
N THR A 126 -21.49 23.44 8.43
CA THR A 126 -21.22 22.03 8.74
C THR A 126 -22.51 21.25 9.02
N SER A 127 -23.57 21.97 9.40
CA SER A 127 -24.97 21.49 9.45
C SER A 127 -25.46 20.86 8.15
N ALA A 128 -24.99 21.32 6.98
CA ALA A 128 -25.29 20.72 5.69
C ALA A 128 -24.33 19.57 5.32
N ALA A 129 -23.06 19.65 5.75
CA ALA A 129 -22.05 18.64 5.49
C ALA A 129 -22.32 17.31 6.23
N ALA A 130 -22.72 17.37 7.51
CA ALA A 130 -22.98 16.19 8.32
C ALA A 130 -24.06 15.25 7.76
N PRO A 131 -25.27 15.71 7.36
CA PRO A 131 -26.29 14.83 6.79
C PRO A 131 -25.88 14.27 5.41
N LEU A 132 -25.01 14.94 4.66
CA LEU A 132 -24.47 14.41 3.41
C LEU A 132 -23.54 13.22 3.64
N TRP A 133 -22.66 13.29 4.66
CA TRP A 133 -21.87 12.13 5.10
C TRP A 133 -22.73 10.99 5.63
N ALA A 134 -23.81 11.29 6.36
CA ALA A 134 -24.78 10.29 6.79
C ALA A 134 -25.49 9.61 5.60
N GLY A 135 -25.91 10.40 4.60
CA GLY A 135 -26.52 9.91 3.36
C GLY A 135 -25.56 9.05 2.54
N PHE A 136 -24.31 9.47 2.40
CA PHE A 136 -23.25 8.67 1.79
C PHE A 136 -23.07 7.33 2.51
N THR A 137 -23.07 7.34 3.85
CA THR A 137 -22.95 6.11 4.65
C THR A 137 -24.17 5.19 4.51
N ALA A 138 -25.35 5.75 4.27
CA ALA A 138 -26.52 4.94 3.93
C ALA A 138 -26.34 4.20 2.59
N LEU A 139 -25.76 4.85 1.57
CA LEU A 139 -25.40 4.20 0.30
C LEU A 139 -24.34 3.12 0.49
N VAL A 140 -23.32 3.38 1.32
CA VAL A 140 -22.34 2.37 1.73
C VAL A 140 -23.02 1.18 2.40
N ASN A 141 -23.94 1.42 3.35
CA ASN A 141 -24.65 0.35 4.05
C ASN A 141 -25.56 -0.46 3.13
N GLN A 142 -26.20 0.18 2.15
CA GLN A 142 -26.93 -0.51 1.09
C GLN A 142 -26.00 -1.44 0.31
N LYS A 143 -24.83 -0.94 -0.12
CA LYS A 143 -23.87 -1.75 -0.89
C LYS A 143 -23.25 -2.87 -0.08
N ARG A 144 -22.94 -2.63 1.19
CA ARG A 144 -22.48 -3.65 2.15
C ARG A 144 -23.50 -4.78 2.28
N LYS A 145 -24.78 -4.46 2.41
CA LYS A 145 -25.86 -5.45 2.46
C LYS A 145 -25.95 -6.29 1.17
N GLU A 146 -25.82 -5.67 -0.01
CA GLU A 146 -25.76 -6.40 -1.29
C GLU A 146 -24.56 -7.37 -1.35
N ASN A 147 -23.46 -6.99 -0.71
CA ASN A 147 -22.25 -7.80 -0.59
C ASN A 147 -22.31 -8.83 0.55
N GLY A 148 -23.42 -8.94 1.29
CA GLY A 148 -23.59 -9.87 2.40
C GLY A 148 -22.88 -9.44 3.70
N LEU A 149 -22.53 -8.17 3.83
CA LEU A 149 -21.84 -7.59 4.97
C LEU A 149 -22.83 -6.89 5.91
N GLN A 150 -22.44 -6.76 7.18
CA GLN A 150 -23.13 -5.91 8.15
C GLN A 150 -22.95 -4.43 7.80
N ALA A 151 -23.78 -3.55 8.36
CA ALA A 151 -23.59 -2.10 8.26
C ALA A 151 -22.19 -1.67 8.72
N LEU A 152 -21.73 -0.50 8.26
CA LEU A 152 -20.42 0.06 8.58
C LEU A 152 -20.23 0.25 10.09
N GLY A 153 -21.29 0.64 10.79
CA GLY A 153 -21.26 0.88 12.23
C GLY A 153 -20.40 2.08 12.60
N PHE A 154 -19.65 1.98 13.69
CA PHE A 154 -18.79 3.07 14.13
C PHE A 154 -17.68 3.33 13.11
N ALA A 155 -17.77 4.46 12.39
CA ALA A 155 -17.00 4.70 11.18
C ALA A 155 -15.54 5.12 11.43
N ASN A 156 -15.23 5.81 12.54
CA ASN A 156 -13.92 6.43 12.74
C ASN A 156 -12.75 5.42 12.65
N PRO A 157 -12.76 4.25 13.31
CA PRO A 157 -11.64 3.30 13.19
C PRO A 157 -11.33 2.93 11.73
N THR A 158 -12.36 2.72 10.92
CA THR A 158 -12.22 2.40 9.49
C THR A 158 -11.71 3.61 8.69
N ILE A 159 -12.32 4.79 8.88
CA ILE A 159 -11.90 6.04 8.22
C ILE A 159 -10.42 6.33 8.49
N TYR A 160 -10.00 6.24 9.76
CA TYR A 160 -8.62 6.51 10.13
C TYR A 160 -7.65 5.42 9.66
N SER A 161 -8.07 4.16 9.61
CA SER A 161 -7.24 3.11 8.98
C SER A 161 -6.98 3.41 7.51
N MET A 162 -7.98 3.95 6.79
CA MET A 162 -7.84 4.33 5.38
C MET A 162 -7.06 5.64 5.20
N GLY A 163 -7.26 6.61 6.10
CA GLY A 163 -6.53 7.88 6.09
C GLY A 163 -5.03 7.71 6.35
N ASN A 164 -4.65 6.75 7.21
CA ASN A 164 -3.25 6.43 7.48
C ASN A 164 -2.58 5.58 6.40
N ASP A 165 -3.33 5.07 5.41
CA ASP A 165 -2.76 4.31 4.31
C ASP A 165 -2.09 5.26 3.30
N VAL A 166 -1.00 4.80 2.68
CA VAL A 166 -0.28 5.57 1.65
C VAL A 166 -1.15 5.94 0.44
N SER A 167 -2.26 5.23 0.23
CA SER A 167 -3.23 5.46 -0.83
C SER A 167 -4.45 6.28 -0.40
N TYR A 168 -4.44 6.93 0.78
CA TYR A 168 -5.58 7.72 1.30
C TYR A 168 -6.10 8.76 0.30
N GLY A 169 -5.21 9.33 -0.52
CA GLY A 169 -5.56 10.28 -1.60
C GLY A 169 -6.36 9.67 -2.75
N THR A 170 -6.70 8.38 -2.71
CA THR A 170 -7.70 7.75 -3.59
C THR A 170 -9.10 7.73 -2.96
N HIS A 171 -9.18 7.91 -1.65
CA HIS A 171 -10.40 7.81 -0.85
C HIS A 171 -10.92 9.17 -0.39
N PHE A 172 -10.02 10.13 -0.18
CA PHE A 172 -10.37 11.48 0.27
C PHE A 172 -9.81 12.54 -0.67
N HIS A 173 -10.55 13.64 -0.83
CA HIS A 173 -10.02 14.88 -1.36
C HIS A 173 -9.36 15.63 -0.21
N ASP A 174 -8.03 15.55 -0.17
CA ASP A 174 -7.19 16.20 0.83
C ASP A 174 -7.23 17.73 0.66
N VAL A 175 -7.71 18.43 1.68
CA VAL A 175 -7.83 19.89 1.68
C VAL A 175 -6.64 20.46 2.42
N ASN A 176 -5.71 21.04 1.67
CA ASN A 176 -4.42 21.51 2.20
C ASN A 176 -4.23 23.04 2.07
N VAL A 177 -5.31 23.78 1.86
CA VAL A 177 -5.30 25.25 1.69
C VAL A 177 -6.39 25.90 2.54
N GLY A 178 -5.98 26.88 3.35
CA GLY A 178 -6.88 27.68 4.20
C GLY A 178 -6.65 27.43 5.68
N ASN A 179 -7.50 28.01 6.52
CA ASN A 179 -7.49 27.82 7.97
C ASN A 179 -8.89 28.07 8.54
N ASN A 180 -9.16 27.59 9.76
CA ASN A 180 -10.42 27.84 10.47
C ASN A 180 -10.30 28.92 11.57
N ASN A 181 -9.58 30.01 11.28
CA ASN A 181 -9.19 31.09 12.19
C ASN A 181 -8.09 30.74 13.21
N TYR A 182 -7.61 29.50 13.23
CA TYR A 182 -6.46 29.11 14.05
C TYR A 182 -5.66 27.96 13.43
N TYR A 183 -6.31 26.84 13.14
CA TYR A 183 -5.65 25.67 12.56
C TYR A 183 -5.57 25.81 11.04
N THR A 184 -4.37 25.70 10.51
CA THR A 184 -4.09 25.74 9.07
C THR A 184 -4.25 24.34 8.48
N ALA A 185 -4.81 24.26 7.28
CA ALA A 185 -4.87 23.02 6.53
C ALA A 185 -3.49 22.61 5.99
N GLU A 186 -3.20 21.32 6.01
CA GLU A 186 -1.90 20.75 5.62
C GLU A 186 -2.10 19.50 4.76
N LEU A 187 -1.02 18.89 4.24
CA LEU A 187 -1.14 17.59 3.59
C LEU A 187 -1.48 16.51 4.63
N GLY A 188 -2.48 15.68 4.32
CA GLY A 188 -2.96 14.61 5.19
C GLY A 188 -4.07 15.09 6.12
N TYR A 189 -4.10 14.56 7.34
CA TYR A 189 -5.08 15.01 8.34
C TYR A 189 -4.72 16.41 8.85
N ASP A 190 -5.73 17.26 9.07
CA ASP A 190 -5.58 18.51 9.83
C ASP A 190 -6.81 18.81 10.72
N ASN A 191 -6.65 19.75 11.66
CA ASN A 191 -7.70 20.15 12.60
C ASN A 191 -8.71 21.15 12.01
N ALA A 192 -8.66 21.47 10.71
CA ALA A 192 -9.63 22.32 10.04
C ALA A 192 -10.64 21.51 9.21
N THR A 193 -10.20 20.40 8.60
CA THR A 193 -10.99 19.57 7.67
C THR A 193 -10.83 18.06 7.87
N GLY A 194 -10.02 17.63 8.84
CA GLY A 194 -9.81 16.22 9.12
C GLY A 194 -9.08 15.56 7.96
N TRP A 195 -9.57 14.40 7.49
CA TRP A 195 -9.06 13.77 6.27
C TRP A 195 -9.56 14.42 4.96
N GLY A 196 -10.36 15.48 5.04
CA GLY A 196 -11.00 16.13 3.89
C GLY A 196 -12.32 15.46 3.48
N SER A 197 -12.75 15.71 2.24
CA SER A 197 -14.04 15.22 1.72
C SER A 197 -13.93 13.84 1.06
N PHE A 198 -15.06 13.14 0.88
CA PHE A 198 -15.00 11.82 0.25
C PHE A 198 -14.78 11.89 -1.27
N GLN A 199 -13.95 10.98 -1.78
CA GLN A 199 -13.99 10.60 -3.20
C GLN A 199 -15.09 9.56 -3.40
N GLY A 200 -16.29 10.01 -3.76
CA GLY A 200 -17.54 9.25 -3.63
C GLY A 200 -17.47 7.79 -4.12
N SER A 201 -17.11 7.55 -5.38
CA SER A 201 -17.05 6.19 -5.94
C SER A 201 -15.99 5.31 -5.27
N ASN A 202 -14.81 5.87 -5.04
CA ASN A 202 -13.64 5.14 -4.54
C ASN A 202 -13.82 4.77 -3.07
N LEU A 203 -14.23 5.73 -2.23
CA LEU A 203 -14.48 5.50 -0.82
C LEU A 203 -15.68 4.55 -0.62
N LEU A 204 -16.75 4.68 -1.44
CA LEU A 204 -17.90 3.77 -1.34
C LEU A 204 -17.48 2.34 -1.63
N ALA A 205 -16.71 2.12 -2.69
CA ALA A 205 -16.22 0.78 -3.05
C ALA A 205 -15.38 0.18 -1.92
N ALA A 206 -14.41 0.95 -1.39
CA ALA A 206 -13.52 0.49 -0.32
C ALA A 206 -14.28 0.18 0.98
N LEU A 207 -15.21 1.05 1.40
CA LEU A 207 -16.02 0.82 2.60
C LEU A 207 -17.05 -0.30 2.44
N SER A 208 -17.32 -0.75 1.20
CA SER A 208 -18.33 -1.78 0.92
C SER A 208 -17.76 -3.16 0.64
N GLN A 209 -16.44 -3.32 0.66
CA GLN A 209 -15.77 -4.58 0.43
C GLN A 209 -15.62 -5.40 1.72
N GLY A 210 -15.82 -6.71 1.62
CA GLY A 210 -15.53 -7.65 2.68
C GLY A 210 -14.04 -7.95 2.75
N ALA A 211 -13.54 -8.20 3.96
CA ALA A 211 -12.20 -8.74 4.11
C ALA A 211 -12.12 -10.14 3.47
N GLN A 212 -10.96 -10.46 2.92
CA GLN A 212 -10.62 -11.81 2.50
C GLN A 212 -9.18 -12.10 2.87
N THR A 213 -8.82 -13.38 2.88
CA THR A 213 -7.46 -13.83 3.14
C THR A 213 -6.95 -14.62 1.96
N VAL A 214 -5.67 -14.45 1.62
CA VAL A 214 -4.96 -15.39 0.77
C VAL A 214 -4.21 -16.36 1.68
N THR A 215 -4.34 -17.65 1.40
CA THR A 215 -3.59 -18.70 2.09
C THR A 215 -2.62 -19.33 1.11
N LEU A 216 -1.37 -19.48 1.53
CA LEU A 216 -0.36 -20.24 0.80
C LEU A 216 -0.31 -21.65 1.39
N SER A 217 -0.50 -22.65 0.55
CA SER A 217 -0.24 -24.05 0.89
C SER A 217 1.26 -24.29 1.11
N SER A 218 1.61 -25.45 1.65
CA SER A 218 3.02 -25.82 1.87
C SER A 218 3.77 -25.87 0.53
N LEU A 219 4.65 -24.89 0.33
CA LEU A 219 5.58 -24.87 -0.79
C LEU A 219 6.78 -25.78 -0.52
N ALA A 220 7.43 -26.26 -1.58
CA ALA A 220 8.74 -26.90 -1.44
C ALA A 220 9.72 -25.93 -0.78
N ALA A 221 10.57 -26.44 0.12
CA ALA A 221 11.55 -25.61 0.84
C ALA A 221 12.61 -25.01 -0.10
N SER A 222 12.89 -25.68 -1.23
CA SER A 222 13.90 -25.26 -2.19
C SER A 222 13.58 -25.65 -3.62
N VAL A 223 14.12 -24.88 -4.58
CA VAL A 223 14.16 -25.18 -6.01
C VAL A 223 15.62 -25.15 -6.49
N ALA A 224 16.01 -26.10 -7.32
CA ALA A 224 17.34 -26.07 -7.92
C ALA A 224 17.43 -24.96 -8.97
N TRP A 225 18.55 -24.26 -9.02
CA TRP A 225 18.85 -23.28 -10.06
C TRP A 225 18.67 -23.89 -11.46
N GLY A 226 17.89 -23.19 -12.31
CA GLY A 226 17.55 -23.59 -13.66
C GLY A 226 16.33 -24.52 -13.74
N SER A 227 15.77 -24.91 -12.59
CA SER A 227 14.55 -25.71 -12.51
C SER A 227 13.33 -24.83 -12.31
N THR A 228 12.17 -25.35 -12.69
CA THR A 228 10.88 -24.68 -12.54
C THR A 228 10.05 -25.33 -11.44
N VAL A 229 9.18 -24.52 -10.82
CA VAL A 229 8.14 -24.96 -9.88
C VAL A 229 6.80 -24.44 -10.38
N ASN A 230 5.80 -25.31 -10.45
CA ASN A 230 4.44 -24.90 -10.78
C ASN A 230 3.68 -24.55 -9.49
N LEU A 231 3.28 -23.28 -9.38
CA LEU A 231 2.50 -22.74 -8.26
C LEU A 231 0.98 -22.83 -8.50
N SER A 232 0.52 -23.55 -9.52
CA SER A 232 -0.90 -23.82 -9.74
C SER A 232 -1.51 -24.50 -8.51
N GLY A 233 -2.51 -23.87 -7.91
CA GLY A 233 -3.14 -24.37 -6.67
C GLY A 233 -2.31 -24.18 -5.40
N ALA A 234 -1.14 -23.52 -5.48
CA ALA A 234 -0.31 -23.27 -4.31
C ALA A 234 -0.89 -22.21 -3.36
N ALA A 235 -1.89 -21.45 -3.81
CA ALA A 235 -2.58 -20.43 -3.06
C ALA A 235 -4.09 -20.52 -3.27
N ALA A 236 -4.86 -20.17 -2.24
CA ALA A 236 -6.30 -20.02 -2.32
C ALA A 236 -6.73 -18.74 -1.61
N ALA A 237 -7.59 -17.95 -2.26
CA ALA A 237 -8.27 -16.83 -1.65
C ALA A 237 -9.57 -17.31 -0.99
N SER A 238 -9.90 -16.81 0.21
CA SER A 238 -11.16 -17.13 0.89
C SER A 238 -12.40 -16.66 0.13
N SER A 239 -12.25 -15.73 -0.81
CA SER A 239 -13.29 -15.29 -1.75
C SER A 239 -13.57 -16.28 -2.88
N GLY A 240 -12.70 -17.27 -3.09
CA GLY A 240 -12.73 -18.15 -4.26
C GLY A 240 -12.24 -17.51 -5.56
N LEU A 241 -11.79 -16.24 -5.53
CA LEU A 241 -11.28 -15.53 -6.71
C LEU A 241 -9.88 -16.01 -7.10
N PRO A 242 -9.50 -15.90 -8.40
CA PRO A 242 -8.17 -16.30 -8.87
C PRO A 242 -7.04 -15.54 -8.17
N VAL A 243 -5.96 -16.27 -7.86
CA VAL A 243 -4.72 -15.71 -7.27
C VAL A 243 -3.65 -15.59 -8.35
N SER A 244 -2.99 -14.45 -8.41
CA SER A 244 -1.80 -14.19 -9.22
C SER A 244 -0.55 -14.20 -8.35
N TYR A 245 0.63 -14.24 -8.98
CA TYR A 245 1.89 -14.29 -8.27
C TYR A 245 2.87 -13.25 -8.80
N THR A 246 3.60 -12.63 -7.88
CA THR A 246 4.86 -11.93 -8.18
C THR A 246 5.98 -12.55 -7.35
N VAL A 247 7.21 -12.40 -7.81
CA VAL A 247 8.39 -12.94 -7.12
C VAL A 247 9.52 -11.94 -7.11
N GLY A 248 10.40 -12.05 -6.13
CA GLY A 248 11.60 -11.22 -6.05
C GLY A 248 12.66 -11.78 -5.10
N PRO A 249 13.92 -11.34 -5.24
CA PRO A 249 14.41 -10.41 -6.27
C PRO A 249 14.57 -11.10 -7.65
N SER A 250 14.48 -10.33 -8.74
CA SER A 250 14.43 -10.87 -10.12
C SER A 250 15.67 -11.64 -10.54
N GLU A 251 16.81 -11.34 -9.92
CA GLU A 251 18.07 -12.07 -10.11
C GLU A 251 17.98 -13.48 -9.51
N THR A 252 17.24 -13.66 -8.42
CA THR A 252 17.12 -14.98 -7.78
C THR A 252 16.07 -15.84 -8.46
N CYS A 253 14.95 -15.25 -8.86
CA CYS A 253 13.86 -15.98 -9.48
C CYS A 253 12.98 -15.08 -10.35
N THR A 254 12.32 -15.70 -11.32
CA THR A 254 11.29 -15.06 -12.15
C THR A 254 10.04 -15.93 -12.22
N ILE A 255 8.91 -15.32 -12.56
CA ILE A 255 7.65 -16.03 -12.70
C ILE A 255 6.95 -15.69 -14.02
N SER A 256 6.34 -16.69 -14.64
CA SER A 256 5.48 -16.54 -15.81
C SER A 256 4.18 -17.30 -15.57
N GLY A 257 3.08 -16.57 -15.37
CA GLY A 257 1.83 -17.16 -14.89
C GLY A 257 2.02 -17.78 -13.51
N THR A 258 1.96 -19.11 -13.43
CA THR A 258 2.21 -19.88 -12.21
C THR A 258 3.57 -20.59 -12.20
N ILE A 259 4.37 -20.47 -13.27
CA ILE A 259 5.64 -21.17 -13.38
C ILE A 259 6.77 -20.28 -12.87
N LEU A 260 7.26 -20.62 -11.68
CA LEU A 260 8.45 -20.02 -11.08
C LEU A 260 9.69 -20.68 -11.66
N LEU A 261 10.68 -19.88 -12.04
CA LEU A 261 12.02 -20.30 -12.46
C LEU A 261 13.05 -19.82 -11.45
N GLY A 262 13.81 -20.74 -10.85
CA GLY A 262 14.97 -20.38 -10.03
C GLY A 262 16.14 -19.95 -10.92
N GLN A 263 16.56 -18.69 -10.83
CA GLN A 263 17.59 -18.10 -11.70
C GLN A 263 18.99 -18.09 -11.09
N TYR A 264 19.13 -17.80 -9.80
CA TYR A 264 20.42 -17.83 -9.11
C TYR A 264 20.22 -18.25 -7.65
N PRO A 265 21.21 -18.89 -7.01
CA PRO A 265 21.08 -19.29 -5.61
C PRO A 265 20.80 -18.11 -4.68
N GLY A 266 19.82 -18.24 -3.80
CA GLY A 266 19.39 -17.16 -2.90
C GLY A 266 17.94 -17.30 -2.43
N ASN A 267 17.47 -16.31 -1.68
CA ASN A 267 16.10 -16.24 -1.19
C ASN A 267 15.17 -15.69 -2.28
N CYS A 268 14.20 -16.49 -2.71
CA CYS A 268 13.12 -16.03 -3.59
C CYS A 268 11.85 -15.85 -2.75
N VAL A 269 11.39 -14.60 -2.60
CA VAL A 269 10.11 -14.27 -1.98
C VAL A 269 9.01 -14.38 -3.04
N ILE A 270 7.97 -15.12 -2.73
CA ILE A 270 6.77 -15.28 -3.54
C ILE A 270 5.66 -14.48 -2.86
N HIS A 271 5.02 -13.59 -3.60
CA HIS A 271 3.80 -12.91 -3.18
C HIS A 271 2.63 -13.50 -3.95
N ALA A 272 1.74 -14.20 -3.23
CA ALA A 272 0.44 -14.60 -3.74
C ALA A 272 -0.53 -13.44 -3.53
N ILE A 273 -1.13 -12.97 -4.61
CA ILE A 273 -1.93 -11.75 -4.63
C ILE A 273 -3.31 -12.10 -5.19
N GLN A 274 -4.33 -11.73 -4.45
CA GLN A 274 -5.66 -11.57 -5.00
C GLN A 274 -5.94 -10.06 -5.03
N SER A 275 -6.32 -9.53 -6.19
CA SER A 275 -6.45 -8.07 -6.44
C SER A 275 -7.76 -7.44 -5.93
N GLY A 276 -8.67 -8.22 -5.39
CA GLY A 276 -9.97 -7.79 -4.92
C GLY A 276 -11.04 -7.90 -6.01
N SER A 277 -12.25 -7.45 -5.63
CA SER A 277 -13.40 -7.32 -6.52
C SER A 277 -14.35 -6.25 -5.98
N SER A 278 -15.50 -6.06 -6.62
CA SER A 278 -16.56 -5.22 -6.05
C SER A 278 -17.11 -5.72 -4.70
N ARG A 279 -16.83 -6.98 -4.34
CA ARG A 279 -17.29 -7.61 -3.08
C ARG A 279 -16.21 -7.75 -2.03
N TYR A 280 -14.94 -7.86 -2.42
CA TYR A 280 -13.87 -8.20 -1.50
C TYR A 280 -12.64 -7.31 -1.68
N ALA A 281 -12.03 -6.91 -0.58
CA ALA A 281 -10.81 -6.10 -0.57
C ALA A 281 -9.62 -6.91 -1.11
N PRO A 282 -8.58 -6.28 -1.66
CA PRO A 282 -7.34 -6.98 -2.03
C PRO A 282 -6.74 -7.72 -0.82
N ALA A 283 -6.07 -8.84 -1.07
CA ALA A 283 -5.39 -9.60 -0.02
C ALA A 283 -4.14 -10.27 -0.58
N THR A 284 -3.11 -10.39 0.25
CA THR A 284 -1.83 -10.97 -0.13
C THR A 284 -1.31 -11.92 0.93
N ALA A 285 -0.49 -12.87 0.52
CA ALA A 285 0.29 -13.73 1.39
C ALA A 285 1.67 -13.93 0.80
N SER A 286 2.68 -14.12 1.65
CA SER A 286 4.06 -14.29 1.21
C SER A 286 4.72 -15.51 1.82
N ALA A 287 5.58 -16.13 1.03
CA ALA A 287 6.46 -17.21 1.46
C ALA A 287 7.82 -17.06 0.79
N THR A 288 8.83 -17.72 1.35
CA THR A 288 10.18 -17.73 0.79
C THR A 288 10.56 -19.14 0.39
N ILE A 289 11.05 -19.32 -0.84
CA ILE A 289 11.68 -20.55 -1.31
C ILE A 289 13.18 -20.31 -1.52
N GLN A 290 14.00 -21.29 -1.15
CA GLN A 290 15.43 -21.23 -1.40
C GLN A 290 15.75 -21.68 -2.81
N VAL A 291 16.35 -20.82 -3.62
CA VAL A 291 17.00 -21.28 -4.86
C VAL A 291 18.37 -21.82 -4.46
N VAL A 292 18.62 -23.09 -4.76
CA VAL A 292 19.86 -23.78 -4.35
C VAL A 292 20.66 -24.22 -5.57
N LYS A 293 21.97 -24.41 -5.39
CA LYS A 293 22.79 -25.02 -6.44
C LYS A 293 22.25 -26.42 -6.79
N PRO A 294 22.26 -26.82 -8.06
CA PRO A 294 21.78 -28.15 -8.45
C PRO A 294 22.65 -29.24 -7.81
N SER A 295 22.01 -30.30 -7.33
CA SER A 295 22.70 -31.52 -6.93
C SER A 295 22.74 -32.49 -8.11
N TYR A 296 23.92 -33.03 -8.40
CA TYR A 296 24.15 -33.97 -9.49
C TYR A 296 24.34 -35.38 -8.92
N PRO A 297 23.50 -36.37 -9.30
CA PRO A 297 23.58 -37.71 -8.74
C PRO A 297 24.81 -38.49 -9.24
N GLY A 298 25.33 -39.40 -8.42
CA GLY A 298 26.43 -40.31 -8.77
C GLY A 298 27.81 -39.89 -8.26
N VAL A 299 28.86 -40.44 -8.88
CA VAL A 299 30.25 -40.14 -8.49
C VAL A 299 30.62 -38.75 -8.99
N ASN A 300 30.76 -37.81 -8.06
CA ASN A 300 31.00 -36.41 -8.39
C ASN A 300 32.48 -36.04 -8.46
N LYS A 301 32.80 -35.03 -9.28
CA LYS A 301 34.10 -34.36 -9.34
C LYS A 301 33.90 -32.84 -9.29
N SER A 302 34.81 -32.17 -8.58
CA SER A 302 34.72 -30.72 -8.36
C SER A 302 35.24 -29.94 -9.56
N LEU A 303 34.50 -28.91 -9.98
CA LEU A 303 34.96 -27.86 -10.87
C LEU A 303 35.13 -26.57 -10.06
N LYS A 304 36.37 -26.06 -10.00
CA LYS A 304 36.70 -24.73 -9.49
C LYS A 304 36.86 -23.77 -10.66
N VAL A 305 36.04 -22.73 -10.72
CA VAL A 305 36.18 -21.65 -11.72
C VAL A 305 36.65 -20.40 -11.03
N THR A 306 37.81 -19.89 -11.44
CA THR A 306 38.41 -18.65 -10.93
C THR A 306 38.21 -17.55 -11.97
N VAL A 307 37.71 -16.39 -11.56
CA VAL A 307 37.58 -15.20 -12.42
C VAL A 307 38.64 -14.20 -11.99
N ARG A 308 39.52 -13.80 -12.91
CA ARG A 308 40.52 -12.76 -12.67
C ARG A 308 39.99 -11.44 -13.23
N THR A 309 39.69 -10.53 -12.30
CA THR A 309 39.13 -9.18 -12.47
C THR A 309 40.22 -8.16 -12.90
N PRO A 310 39.85 -6.96 -13.42
CA PRO A 310 38.53 -6.30 -13.37
C PRO A 310 37.52 -6.84 -14.39
N GLY A 311 36.28 -7.05 -13.89
CA GLY A 311 35.08 -7.23 -14.71
C GLY A 311 34.82 -8.62 -15.31
N GLY A 312 33.55 -8.92 -15.54
CA GLY A 312 33.08 -10.10 -16.26
C GLY A 312 32.56 -11.25 -15.39
N LYS A 313 31.63 -12.03 -15.96
CA LYS A 313 30.98 -13.18 -15.32
C LYS A 313 31.26 -14.46 -16.08
N VAL A 314 31.24 -15.59 -15.39
CA VAL A 314 31.31 -16.94 -15.97
C VAL A 314 30.14 -17.76 -15.47
N THR A 315 29.35 -18.30 -16.39
CA THR A 315 28.24 -19.23 -16.10
C THR A 315 28.48 -20.62 -16.70
N SER A 316 27.74 -21.65 -16.28
CA SER A 316 27.81 -23.00 -16.85
C SER A 316 26.47 -23.56 -17.37
N SER A 317 26.55 -24.43 -18.36
CA SER A 317 25.51 -25.40 -18.75
C SER A 317 26.10 -26.82 -18.73
N PRO A 318 25.56 -27.77 -17.95
CA PRO A 318 24.46 -27.62 -16.98
C PRO A 318 24.73 -26.60 -15.85
N TYR A 319 23.67 -26.10 -15.21
CA TYR A 319 23.72 -25.03 -14.20
C TYR A 319 24.55 -25.38 -12.96
N GLY A 320 25.23 -24.42 -12.35
CA GLY A 320 25.94 -24.66 -11.08
C GLY A 320 27.20 -23.82 -10.86
N ILE A 321 27.77 -23.25 -11.92
CA ILE A 321 28.81 -22.21 -11.84
C ILE A 321 28.23 -20.87 -12.28
N ALA A 322 28.35 -19.86 -11.42
CA ALA A 322 28.09 -18.45 -11.70
C ALA A 322 29.08 -17.61 -10.89
N CYS A 323 30.16 -17.14 -11.51
CA CYS A 323 31.27 -16.44 -10.85
C CYS A 323 31.54 -15.09 -11.50
N GLY A 324 32.04 -14.11 -10.74
CA GLY A 324 32.46 -12.81 -11.30
C GLY A 324 32.17 -11.61 -10.42
N ASP A 325 31.11 -11.68 -9.59
CA ASP A 325 30.67 -10.56 -8.72
C ASP A 325 30.85 -10.83 -7.21
N GLU A 326 30.98 -12.10 -6.78
CA GLU A 326 31.26 -12.48 -5.39
C GLU A 326 32.48 -13.41 -5.32
N GLY A 327 33.63 -12.87 -4.91
CA GLY A 327 34.84 -13.63 -4.64
C GLY A 327 35.61 -14.13 -5.88
N ALA A 328 36.89 -14.46 -5.68
CA ALA A 328 37.81 -14.83 -6.76
C ALA A 328 37.44 -16.13 -7.50
N TYR A 329 36.57 -16.98 -6.95
CA TYR A 329 36.20 -18.27 -7.55
C TYR A 329 34.86 -18.83 -7.06
N CYS A 330 34.25 -19.74 -7.83
CA CYS A 330 33.17 -20.62 -7.35
C CYS A 330 33.49 -22.10 -7.56
N LEU A 331 32.76 -22.92 -6.81
CA LEU A 331 32.85 -24.37 -6.81
C LEU A 331 31.48 -24.97 -7.13
N GLN A 332 31.50 -26.03 -7.93
CA GLN A 332 30.38 -26.94 -8.12
C GLN A 332 30.88 -28.37 -8.33
N SER A 333 30.11 -29.34 -7.85
CA SER A 333 30.36 -30.75 -8.08
C SER A 333 29.43 -31.25 -9.18
N PHE A 334 29.98 -31.82 -10.25
CA PHE A 334 29.22 -32.43 -11.33
C PHE A 334 29.47 -33.94 -11.34
N THR A 335 28.49 -34.72 -11.81
CA THR A 335 28.69 -36.16 -12.06
C THR A 335 29.88 -36.37 -13.00
N ARG A 336 30.69 -37.39 -12.71
CA ARG A 336 31.78 -37.80 -13.59
C ARG A 336 31.23 -38.06 -15.00
N ASN A 337 31.98 -37.61 -16.00
CA ASN A 337 31.67 -37.64 -17.43
C ASN A 337 30.62 -36.62 -17.91
N THR A 338 30.08 -35.75 -17.04
CA THR A 338 29.25 -34.62 -17.47
C THR A 338 30.05 -33.70 -18.41
N VAL A 339 29.43 -33.33 -19.52
CA VAL A 339 29.98 -32.33 -20.44
C VAL A 339 29.48 -30.96 -19.99
N VAL A 340 30.41 -30.10 -19.56
CA VAL A 340 30.13 -28.75 -19.09
C VAL A 340 30.57 -27.77 -20.17
N THR A 341 29.70 -26.81 -20.48
CA THR A 341 30.02 -25.62 -21.26
C THR A 341 30.06 -24.43 -20.33
N LEU A 342 31.21 -23.79 -20.21
CA LEU A 342 31.35 -22.50 -19.54
C LEU A 342 31.17 -21.37 -20.56
N THR A 343 30.49 -20.29 -20.15
CA THR A 343 30.29 -19.08 -20.95
C THR A 343 30.82 -17.89 -20.18
N ALA A 344 31.74 -17.13 -20.77
CA ALA A 344 32.24 -15.86 -20.25
C ALA A 344 31.42 -14.70 -20.84
N THR A 345 30.97 -13.81 -19.97
CA THR A 345 30.26 -12.57 -20.32
C THR A 345 31.09 -11.40 -19.80
N PRO A 346 31.78 -10.64 -20.66
CA PRO A 346 32.49 -9.44 -20.24
C PRO A 346 31.54 -8.40 -19.64
N GLY A 347 31.99 -7.63 -18.66
CA GLY A 347 31.26 -6.44 -18.20
C GLY A 347 31.27 -5.33 -19.26
N THR A 348 30.44 -4.29 -19.09
CA THR A 348 30.19 -3.24 -20.09
C THR A 348 31.46 -2.56 -20.63
N GLU A 349 32.52 -2.46 -19.83
CA GLU A 349 33.80 -1.83 -20.20
C GLU A 349 34.97 -2.82 -20.34
N ASN A 350 34.71 -4.12 -20.20
CA ASN A 350 35.76 -5.14 -20.16
C ASN A 350 35.69 -6.04 -21.39
N ARG A 351 36.80 -6.65 -21.76
CA ARG A 351 36.85 -7.70 -22.78
C ARG A 351 37.38 -9.01 -22.23
N PHE A 352 36.90 -10.12 -22.79
CA PHE A 352 37.40 -11.44 -22.45
C PHE A 352 38.77 -11.70 -23.09
N LEU A 353 39.77 -12.06 -22.29
CA LEU A 353 41.15 -12.31 -22.76
C LEU A 353 41.41 -13.78 -23.11
N GLY A 354 40.71 -14.71 -22.45
CA GLY A 354 40.84 -16.14 -22.69
C GLY A 354 40.74 -17.02 -21.44
N TRP A 355 40.68 -18.32 -21.69
CA TRP A 355 40.62 -19.37 -20.68
C TRP A 355 42.00 -19.98 -20.39
N SER A 356 42.17 -20.54 -19.19
CA SER A 356 43.31 -21.40 -18.83
C SER A 356 42.90 -22.51 -17.85
N GLY A 357 43.75 -23.54 -17.70
CA GLY A 357 43.48 -24.71 -16.88
C GLY A 357 42.84 -25.84 -17.69
N ALA A 358 41.68 -26.35 -17.26
CA ALA A 358 40.93 -27.37 -18.00
C ALA A 358 40.27 -26.84 -19.30
N CYS A 359 40.37 -25.54 -19.55
CA CYS A 359 39.93 -24.83 -20.74
C CYS A 359 41.08 -24.05 -21.36
N SER A 360 41.02 -23.80 -22.66
CA SER A 360 41.97 -22.96 -23.40
C SER A 360 41.28 -22.21 -24.54
N GLY A 361 41.93 -21.16 -25.05
CA GLY A 361 41.44 -20.37 -26.17
C GLY A 361 40.75 -19.06 -25.77
N LYS A 362 40.33 -18.30 -26.79
CA LYS A 362 39.75 -16.94 -26.66
C LYS A 362 38.25 -16.88 -26.95
N ALA A 363 37.63 -17.99 -27.34
CA ALA A 363 36.18 -18.04 -27.55
C ALA A 363 35.43 -17.80 -26.23
N LEU A 364 34.29 -17.11 -26.29
CA LEU A 364 33.47 -16.83 -25.10
C LEU A 364 32.90 -18.09 -24.45
N THR A 365 32.87 -19.21 -25.16
CA THR A 365 32.43 -20.50 -24.62
C THR A 365 33.57 -21.50 -24.59
N CYS A 366 33.67 -22.29 -23.51
CA CYS A 366 34.57 -23.44 -23.42
C CYS A 366 33.80 -24.69 -23.00
N ARG A 367 33.84 -25.73 -23.84
CA ARG A 367 33.15 -27.01 -23.60
C ARG A 367 34.16 -28.12 -23.32
N PHE A 368 33.98 -28.83 -22.20
CA PHE A 368 34.87 -29.93 -21.79
C PHE A 368 34.14 -30.96 -20.91
N LYS A 369 34.77 -32.12 -20.71
CA LYS A 369 34.20 -33.23 -19.93
C LYS A 369 34.82 -33.31 -18.53
N ILE A 370 33.99 -33.50 -17.51
CA ILE A 370 34.39 -33.63 -16.10
C ILE A 370 34.79 -35.09 -15.80
N THR A 371 36.02 -35.48 -16.11
CA THR A 371 36.53 -36.85 -15.83
C THR A 371 37.24 -36.96 -14.47
N SER A 372 37.79 -35.85 -13.97
CA SER A 372 38.52 -35.68 -12.70
C SER A 372 38.16 -34.31 -12.09
N ASN A 373 38.69 -33.98 -10.91
CA ASN A 373 38.61 -32.61 -10.41
C ASN A 373 39.27 -31.65 -11.41
N ARG A 374 38.64 -30.52 -11.70
CA ARG A 374 39.08 -29.54 -12.71
C ARG A 374 39.18 -28.15 -12.10
N VAL A 375 40.13 -27.36 -12.61
CA VAL A 375 40.26 -25.93 -12.34
C VAL A 375 40.26 -25.18 -13.67
N VAL A 376 39.44 -24.15 -13.78
CA VAL A 376 39.40 -23.23 -14.94
C VAL A 376 39.62 -21.82 -14.44
N THR A 377 40.41 -21.03 -15.16
CA THR A 377 40.55 -19.59 -14.93
C THR A 377 40.12 -18.80 -16.15
N ALA A 378 39.20 -17.86 -15.95
CA ALA A 378 38.81 -16.84 -16.92
C ALA A 378 39.54 -15.53 -16.63
N ARG A 379 40.00 -14.84 -17.67
CA ARG A 379 40.66 -13.53 -17.54
C ARG A 379 39.93 -12.47 -18.35
N PHE A 380 39.74 -11.31 -17.75
CA PHE A 380 39.15 -10.12 -18.36
C PHE A 380 40.11 -8.93 -18.20
N LYS A 381 39.94 -7.88 -19.00
CA LYS A 381 40.66 -6.60 -18.90
C LYS A 381 39.81 -5.47 -19.42
#